data_AF-A0AA51RT77-F1
#
_entry.id   AF-A0AA51RT77-F1
#
_cell.length_a   1.000
_cell.length_b   1.000
_cell.length_c   1.000
_cell.angle_alpha   90.00
_cell.angle_beta   90.00
_cell.angle_gamma   90.00
#
_symmetry.space_group_name_H-M   'P 1'
#
loop_
_entity.id
_entity.type
_entity.pdbx_description
1 polymer ?
#
loop_
_entity_poly.entity_id
_entity_poly.type
_entity_poly.pdbx_seq_one_letter_code
_entity_poly.pdbx_strand_id
1 'polypeptide(L)'
;MHATDKKQLSPFAHFRFAGAKAASCFLPQMQALGKNTMSNIPENIDIESLPGPKRGSFPALYFQDECIYSPDKKHFALAYTITEASMGNDVGCLAWGALQGGHGHIHQNPLKLHASCWQRPWCKWVSNNVFVFKSQQYENNSVRVPLVAIHIAQGYAVLPGTNDADVWLPENVPSNIEFKKYNEAELIKEICNA
;
A
#
# COMPACT_ATOMS: atom_id res chain seq x y z
N MET A 1 -43.04 -2.87 18.94
CA MET A 1 -41.75 -3.57 19.03
C MET A 1 -41.72 -4.62 17.93
N HIS A 2 -41.00 -4.37 16.83
CA HIS A 2 -40.46 -5.43 16.00
C HIS A 2 -39.24 -4.84 15.28
N ALA A 3 -38.07 -5.35 15.67
CA ALA A 3 -36.81 -5.11 15.00
C ALA A 3 -36.79 -5.94 13.72
N THR A 4 -36.34 -5.34 12.62
CA THR A 4 -35.93 -6.07 11.43
C THR A 4 -34.48 -5.71 11.12
N ASP A 5 -33.70 -6.78 11.06
CA ASP A 5 -32.26 -6.84 10.97
C ASP A 5 -31.65 -6.10 9.79
N LYS A 6 -30.54 -5.43 10.09
CA LYS A 6 -29.54 -4.98 9.12
C LYS A 6 -28.76 -6.20 8.66
N LYS A 7 -28.92 -6.61 7.39
CA LYS A 7 -27.89 -7.43 6.71
C LYS A 7 -26.86 -6.51 6.07
N GLN A 8 -25.70 -6.43 6.72
CA GLN A 8 -24.45 -5.94 6.15
C GLN A 8 -24.04 -6.90 5.03
N LEU A 9 -23.95 -6.40 3.80
CA LEU A 9 -23.35 -7.12 2.68
C LEU A 9 -21.83 -6.95 2.77
N SER A 10 -21.09 -8.06 2.86
CA SER A 10 -19.64 -8.09 2.75
C SER A 10 -19.22 -8.11 1.28
N PRO A 11 -18.22 -7.33 0.83
CA PRO A 11 -17.85 -7.27 -0.59
C PRO A 11 -16.85 -8.36 -1.04
N PHE A 12 -16.45 -9.29 -0.17
CA PHE A 12 -15.32 -10.20 -0.45
C PHE A 12 -15.68 -11.64 -0.87
N ALA A 13 -16.95 -11.95 -1.04
CA ALA A 13 -17.33 -13.26 -1.56
C ALA A 13 -17.54 -13.17 -3.08
N HIS A 14 -16.54 -13.60 -3.87
CA HIS A 14 -16.65 -14.35 -5.15
C HIS A 14 -15.39 -14.14 -6.02
N PHE A 15 -14.26 -14.73 -5.63
CA PHE A 15 -13.17 -15.00 -6.56
C PHE A 15 -13.39 -16.39 -7.19
N ARG A 16 -13.83 -16.43 -8.45
CA ARG A 16 -13.76 -17.64 -9.28
C ARG A 16 -12.64 -17.44 -10.31
N PHE A 17 -11.58 -18.23 -10.19
CA PHE A 17 -10.48 -18.23 -11.15
C PHE A 17 -10.81 -19.13 -12.35
N ALA A 18 -10.75 -18.55 -13.55
CA ALA A 18 -10.65 -19.29 -14.80
C ALA A 18 -9.16 -19.57 -15.07
N GLY A 19 -8.81 -20.84 -15.26
CA GLY A 19 -7.43 -21.28 -15.42
C GLY A 19 -6.78 -20.80 -16.71
N ALA A 20 -5.51 -20.38 -16.61
CA ALA A 20 -4.61 -20.24 -17.74
C ALA A 20 -3.27 -20.93 -17.40
N LYS A 21 -2.76 -21.68 -18.37
CA LYS A 21 -1.61 -22.59 -18.26
C LYS A 21 -0.29 -21.84 -18.03
N ALA A 22 0.54 -22.42 -17.17
CA ALA A 22 1.90 -22.00 -16.87
C ALA A 22 2.84 -22.19 -18.08
N ALA A 23 3.72 -21.20 -18.30
CA ALA A 23 4.96 -21.35 -19.03
C ALA A 23 6.10 -20.88 -18.11
N SER A 24 7.03 -21.79 -17.84
CA SER A 24 8.14 -21.61 -16.91
C SER A 24 9.28 -20.83 -17.58
N CYS A 25 9.70 -19.72 -16.98
CA CYS A 25 11.03 -19.16 -17.19
C CYS A 25 11.69 -18.98 -15.83
N PHE A 26 12.68 -19.84 -15.57
CA PHE A 26 13.62 -19.77 -14.47
C PHE A 26 14.40 -18.44 -14.52
N LEU A 27 14.52 -17.77 -13.38
CA LEU A 27 15.63 -16.86 -13.06
C LEU A 27 16.25 -17.29 -11.71
N PRO A 28 17.59 -17.30 -11.58
CA PRO A 28 18.29 -17.84 -10.42
C PRO A 28 18.55 -16.78 -9.33
N GLN A 29 18.93 -17.27 -8.14
CA GLN A 29 19.47 -16.57 -6.96
C GLN A 29 18.47 -16.14 -5.87
N MET A 30 17.80 -17.11 -5.27
CA MET A 30 17.46 -17.04 -3.84
C MET A 30 18.60 -17.65 -3.02
N GLN A 31 19.54 -16.83 -2.55
CA GLN A 31 20.39 -17.16 -1.40
C GLN A 31 21.10 -15.90 -0.86
N ALA A 32 20.42 -15.17 0.02
CA ALA A 32 21.01 -14.42 1.14
C ALA A 32 19.90 -13.75 1.99
N LEU A 33 19.01 -14.53 2.63
CA LEU A 33 18.27 -14.03 3.81
C LEU A 33 19.06 -14.42 5.06
N GLY A 34 20.22 -13.77 5.20
CA GLY A 34 21.02 -13.80 6.40
C GLY A 34 20.59 -12.67 7.34
N LYS A 35 20.24 -13.05 8.57
CA LYS A 35 20.26 -12.26 9.82
C LYS A 35 19.15 -11.22 10.00
N ASN A 36 18.24 -11.52 10.92
CA ASN A 36 17.52 -10.59 11.82
C ASN A 36 17.62 -9.11 11.45
N THR A 37 16.89 -8.67 10.43
CA THR A 37 16.52 -7.28 10.31
C THR A 37 15.45 -7.03 11.35
N MET A 38 15.84 -6.41 12.48
CA MET A 38 14.87 -5.78 13.38
C MET A 38 13.87 -5.02 12.51
N SER A 39 12.57 -5.22 12.74
CA SER A 39 11.57 -4.50 11.95
C SER A 39 11.87 -3.00 12.07
N ASN A 40 12.08 -2.30 10.96
CA ASN A 40 12.27 -0.85 10.95
C ASN A 40 11.00 -0.08 11.34
N ILE A 41 10.00 -0.76 11.90
CA ILE A 41 8.74 -0.22 12.37
C ILE A 41 8.98 0.40 13.76
N PRO A 42 8.49 1.62 14.03
CA PRO A 42 8.57 2.20 15.37
C PRO A 42 8.01 1.24 16.43
N GLU A 43 8.76 1.03 17.52
CA GLU A 43 8.48 -0.01 18.53
C GLU A 43 7.09 0.05 19.15
N ASN A 44 6.51 1.25 19.23
CA ASN A 44 5.20 1.49 19.83
C ASN A 44 4.02 1.32 18.85
N ILE A 45 4.27 0.94 17.59
CA ILE A 45 3.21 0.66 16.61
C ILE A 45 2.92 -0.83 16.62
N ASP A 46 1.78 -1.20 17.20
CA ASP A 46 1.25 -2.55 17.13
C ASP A 46 0.48 -2.75 15.80
N ILE A 47 1.08 -3.48 14.87
CA ILE A 47 0.50 -3.80 13.56
C ILE A 47 -0.82 -4.56 13.68
N GLU A 48 -0.94 -5.45 14.66
CA GLU A 48 -2.16 -6.25 14.85
C GLU A 48 -3.30 -5.40 15.41
N SER A 49 -3.03 -4.21 15.94
CA SER A 49 -4.06 -3.23 16.33
C SER A 49 -4.55 -2.36 15.17
N LEU A 50 -3.78 -2.25 14.09
CA LEU A 50 -4.12 -1.39 12.96
C LEU A 50 -5.37 -1.92 12.21
N PRO A 51 -6.23 -1.03 11.69
CA PRO A 51 -7.35 -1.42 10.84
C PRO A 51 -6.92 -2.25 9.61
N GLY A 52 -7.81 -3.10 9.08
CA GLY A 52 -7.53 -3.95 7.92
C GLY A 52 -7.60 -5.45 8.22
N PRO A 53 -7.33 -6.31 7.23
CA PRO A 53 -7.32 -7.76 7.40
C PRO A 53 -6.28 -8.17 8.45
N LYS A 54 -6.62 -9.19 9.25
CA LYS A 54 -5.71 -9.76 10.25
C LYS A 54 -4.96 -10.94 9.65
N ARG A 55 -3.67 -11.05 9.96
CA ARG A 55 -2.83 -12.18 9.52
C ARG A 55 -3.47 -13.50 9.97
N GLY A 56 -3.40 -14.51 9.11
CA GLY A 56 -3.99 -15.83 9.38
C GLY A 56 -5.51 -15.94 9.24
N SER A 57 -6.23 -14.84 8.95
CA SER A 57 -7.68 -14.90 8.68
C SER A 57 -8.01 -15.55 7.33
N PHE A 58 -7.03 -15.61 6.43
CA PHE A 58 -7.15 -16.16 5.09
C PHE A 58 -5.95 -17.06 4.80
N PRO A 59 -6.10 -18.10 3.95
CA PRO A 59 -5.01 -18.98 3.51
C PRO A 59 -4.11 -18.27 2.49
N ALA A 60 -3.70 -17.04 2.79
CA ALA A 60 -2.84 -16.22 1.96
C ALA A 60 -1.41 -16.30 2.48
N LEU A 61 -0.43 -16.23 1.57
CA LEU A 61 0.96 -16.05 1.94
C LEU A 61 1.15 -14.60 2.40
N TYR A 62 1.67 -14.43 3.60
CA TYR A 62 1.97 -13.11 4.16
C TYR A 62 3.48 -12.88 4.14
N PHE A 63 3.87 -11.67 3.74
CA PHE A 63 5.26 -11.24 3.70
C PHE A 63 5.60 -10.36 4.90
N GLN A 64 6.87 -10.02 5.05
CA GLN A 64 7.34 -9.10 6.07
C GLN A 64 6.84 -7.67 5.77
N ASP A 65 6.26 -7.02 6.78
CA ASP A 65 5.86 -5.60 6.75
C ASP A 65 7.07 -4.68 6.56
N GLU A 66 6.88 -3.52 5.95
CA GLU A 66 7.98 -2.64 5.55
C GLU A 66 7.69 -1.18 5.88
N CYS A 67 8.61 -0.57 6.63
CA CYS A 67 8.56 0.83 7.03
C CYS A 67 9.71 1.60 6.36
N ILE A 68 9.38 2.66 5.62
CA ILE A 68 10.32 3.52 4.93
C ILE A 68 10.26 4.92 5.55
N TYR A 69 11.40 5.40 6.06
CA TYR A 69 11.52 6.73 6.67
C TYR A 69 11.79 7.82 5.64
N SER A 70 11.33 9.03 5.93
CA SER A 70 11.73 10.25 5.23
C SER A 70 13.25 10.49 5.38
N PRO A 71 13.87 11.29 4.49
CA PRO A 71 15.32 11.56 4.55
C PRO A 71 15.78 12.17 5.89
N ASP A 72 14.95 13.04 6.49
CA ASP A 72 15.19 13.63 7.81
C ASP A 72 14.81 12.71 8.99
N LYS A 73 14.26 11.52 8.69
CA LYS A 73 13.79 10.52 9.66
C LYS A 73 12.71 11.04 10.62
N LYS A 74 11.99 12.10 10.27
CA LYS A 74 10.86 12.60 11.08
C LYS A 74 9.53 11.98 10.71
N HIS A 75 9.41 11.47 9.48
CA HIS A 75 8.21 10.85 8.97
C HIS A 75 8.48 9.41 8.51
N PHE A 76 7.42 8.62 8.43
CA PHE A 76 7.50 7.26 7.92
C PHE A 76 6.24 6.88 7.14
N ALA A 77 6.43 5.99 6.18
CA ALA A 77 5.38 5.31 5.44
C ALA A 77 5.51 3.81 5.72
N LEU A 78 4.39 3.16 6.01
CA LEU A 78 4.31 1.78 6.46
C LEU A 78 3.38 1.00 5.53
N ALA A 79 3.91 -0.04 4.89
CA ALA A 79 3.10 -1.10 4.31
C ALA A 79 3.02 -2.26 5.29
N TYR A 80 1.81 -2.68 5.63
CA TYR A 80 1.59 -3.75 6.59
C TYR A 80 0.51 -4.73 6.15
N THR A 81 0.50 -5.90 6.77
CA THR A 81 -0.30 -7.06 6.35
C THR A 81 -0.05 -7.35 4.86
N ILE A 82 1.22 -7.31 4.45
CA ILE A 82 1.59 -7.53 3.05
C ILE A 82 1.28 -8.99 2.68
N THR A 83 0.53 -9.19 1.60
CA THR A 83 0.09 -10.52 1.16
C THR A 83 0.07 -10.62 -0.36
N GLU A 84 0.22 -11.83 -0.88
CA GLU A 84 0.12 -12.11 -2.32
C GLU A 84 -1.36 -12.02 -2.75
N ALA A 85 -1.72 -11.00 -3.53
CA ALA A 85 -3.05 -10.85 -4.12
C ALA A 85 -3.26 -11.75 -5.35
N SER A 86 -2.19 -11.98 -6.12
CA SER A 86 -2.13 -12.90 -7.27
C SER A 86 -0.69 -13.31 -7.49
N MET A 87 -0.41 -14.33 -8.31
CA MET A 87 0.96 -14.82 -8.56
C MET A 87 1.99 -13.69 -8.78
N GLY A 88 2.87 -13.50 -7.81
CA GLY A 88 3.94 -12.48 -7.80
C GLY A 88 3.52 -11.06 -7.40
N ASN A 89 2.23 -10.82 -7.17
CA ASN A 89 1.66 -9.51 -6.90
C ASN A 89 1.35 -9.31 -5.42
N ASP A 90 2.28 -8.68 -4.71
CA ASP A 90 2.13 -8.39 -3.30
C ASP A 90 1.41 -7.06 -3.09
N VAL A 91 0.45 -7.04 -2.16
CA VAL A 91 -0.23 -5.82 -1.73
C VAL A 91 -0.22 -5.68 -0.22
N GLY A 92 -0.08 -4.45 0.26
CA GLY A 92 -0.14 -4.12 1.68
C GLY A 92 -1.16 -3.04 1.98
N CYS A 93 -1.69 -3.06 3.21
CA CYS A 93 -2.37 -1.91 3.78
C CYS A 93 -1.36 -0.77 3.97
N LEU A 94 -1.81 0.47 3.81
CA LEU A 94 -0.94 1.65 3.89
C LEU A 94 -1.27 2.48 5.13
N ALA A 95 -0.23 2.83 5.90
CA ALA A 95 -0.32 3.89 6.89
C ALA A 95 0.89 4.83 6.79
N TRP A 96 0.75 6.06 7.27
CA TRP A 96 1.87 6.99 7.39
C TRP A 96 1.75 7.86 8.64
N GLY A 97 2.89 8.36 9.10
CA GLY A 97 2.97 9.04 10.38
C GLY A 97 4.24 9.85 10.57
N ALA A 98 4.48 10.22 11.82
CA ALA A 98 5.67 10.94 12.26
C ALA A 98 6.28 10.31 13.52
N LEU A 99 7.58 10.53 13.71
CA LEU A 99 8.26 10.26 14.97
C LEU A 99 8.14 11.48 15.87
N GLN A 100 7.57 11.31 17.06
CA GLN A 100 7.48 12.31 18.12
C GLN A 100 8.14 11.76 19.38
N GLY A 101 9.28 12.34 19.78
CA GLY A 101 10.04 11.86 20.94
C GLY A 101 10.57 10.42 20.80
N GLY A 102 10.82 9.96 19.57
CA GLY A 102 11.22 8.57 19.29
C GLY A 102 10.06 7.59 19.11
N HIS A 103 8.81 8.02 19.37
CA HIS A 103 7.62 7.20 19.21
C HIS A 103 6.93 7.48 17.87
N GLY A 104 6.49 6.44 17.18
CA GLY A 104 5.70 6.54 15.96
C GLY A 104 4.26 6.95 16.25
N HIS A 105 3.78 7.97 15.56
CA HIS A 105 2.41 8.44 15.62
C HIS A 105 1.79 8.38 14.23
N ILE A 106 0.77 7.53 14.04
CA ILE A 106 0.06 7.38 12.77
C ILE A 106 -0.81 8.62 12.51
N HIS A 107 -0.60 9.29 11.38
CA HIS A 107 -1.43 10.40 10.92
C HIS A 107 -2.65 9.90 10.14
N GLN A 108 -2.46 8.90 9.29
CA GLN A 108 -3.50 8.35 8.44
C GLN A 108 -3.28 6.84 8.22
N ASN A 109 -4.40 6.13 8.10
CA ASN A 109 -4.46 4.72 7.78
C ASN A 109 -5.73 4.42 6.97
N PRO A 110 -5.74 4.70 5.66
CA PRO A 110 -6.87 4.41 4.79
C PRO A 110 -7.16 2.91 4.69
N LEU A 111 -8.44 2.57 4.83
CA LEU A 111 -8.91 1.19 4.76
C LEU A 111 -8.98 0.64 3.33
N LYS A 112 -9.18 1.51 2.35
CA LYS A 112 -9.38 1.12 0.95
C LYS A 112 -8.14 1.36 0.08
N LEU A 113 -7.14 2.06 0.61
CA LEU A 113 -5.94 2.38 -0.15
C LEU A 113 -4.86 1.33 0.11
N HIS A 114 -4.56 0.55 -0.92
CA HIS A 114 -3.53 -0.47 -0.87
C HIS A 114 -2.31 -0.02 -1.66
N ALA A 115 -1.14 -0.36 -1.15
CA ALA A 115 0.13 -0.21 -1.84
C ALA A 115 0.45 -1.51 -2.59
N SER A 116 0.92 -1.40 -3.83
CA SER A 116 1.60 -2.49 -4.52
C SER A 116 3.01 -2.63 -3.94
N CYS A 117 3.32 -3.82 -3.45
CA CYS A 117 4.58 -4.18 -2.81
C CYS A 117 5.41 -5.16 -3.67
N TRP A 118 5.05 -5.33 -4.95
CA TRP A 118 5.70 -6.25 -5.89
C TRP A 118 7.23 -6.06 -5.92
N GLN A 119 7.72 -4.83 -5.98
CA GLN A 119 9.15 -4.56 -5.84
C GLN A 119 9.40 -3.74 -4.58
N ARG A 120 10.53 -4.04 -3.93
CA ARG A 120 10.97 -3.39 -2.71
C ARG A 120 12.15 -2.45 -2.99
N PRO A 121 12.19 -1.25 -2.41
CA PRO A 121 11.18 -0.68 -1.51
C PRO A 121 9.89 -0.32 -2.26
N TRP A 122 8.73 -0.57 -1.64
CA TRP A 122 7.40 -0.35 -2.23
C TRP A 122 7.03 1.13 -2.43
N CYS A 123 7.70 2.03 -1.70
CA CYS A 123 7.58 3.47 -1.87
C CYS A 123 8.93 4.17 -1.80
N LYS A 124 8.96 5.42 -2.25
CA LYS A 124 10.11 6.31 -2.16
C LYS A 124 9.71 7.67 -1.62
N TRP A 125 10.48 8.18 -0.66
CA TRP A 125 10.42 9.58 -0.27
C TRP A 125 11.18 10.43 -1.29
N VAL A 126 10.48 11.36 -1.92
CA VAL A 126 11.06 12.31 -2.89
C VAL A 126 11.40 13.66 -2.26
N SER A 127 10.93 13.88 -1.03
CA SER A 127 11.32 14.98 -0.14
C SER A 127 11.06 14.56 1.31
N ASN A 128 11.31 15.44 2.28
CA ASN A 128 10.97 15.16 3.69
C ASN A 128 9.46 15.02 3.94
N ASN A 129 8.63 15.62 3.09
CA ASN A 129 7.19 15.72 3.30
C ASN A 129 6.36 14.98 2.25
N VAL A 130 7.01 14.38 1.24
CA VAL A 130 6.32 13.73 0.13
C VAL A 130 6.92 12.36 -0.12
N PHE A 131 6.06 11.34 -0.14
CA PHE A 131 6.40 10.02 -0.64
C PHE A 131 5.49 9.62 -1.79
N VAL A 132 6.02 8.78 -2.67
CA VAL A 132 5.32 8.24 -3.84
C VAL A 132 5.32 6.73 -3.74
N PHE A 133 4.19 6.12 -4.07
CA PHE A 133 4.03 4.67 -4.12
C PHE A 133 3.09 4.30 -5.26
N LYS A 134 3.13 3.04 -5.70
CA LYS A 134 2.08 2.50 -6.56
C LYS A 134 0.89 2.12 -5.71
N SER A 135 -0.27 2.71 -5.97
CA SER A 135 -1.51 2.14 -5.43
C SER A 135 -1.90 0.92 -6.23
N GLN A 136 -2.63 -0.02 -5.64
CA GLN A 136 -3.30 -1.07 -6.39
C GLN A 136 -4.79 -1.08 -6.05
N GLN A 137 -5.63 -0.93 -7.07
CA GLN A 137 -7.08 -1.00 -6.93
C GLN A 137 -7.67 -1.98 -7.94
N TYR A 138 -8.63 -2.78 -7.49
CA TYR A 138 -9.38 -3.68 -8.35
C TYR A 138 -10.78 -3.12 -8.56
N GLU A 139 -11.12 -2.81 -9.80
CA GLU A 139 -12.46 -2.31 -10.15
C GLU A 139 -12.88 -2.87 -11.51
N ASN A 140 -14.12 -3.35 -11.63
CA ASN A 140 -14.73 -3.82 -12.88
C ASN A 140 -13.87 -4.85 -13.65
N ASN A 141 -13.31 -5.84 -12.97
CA ASN A 141 -12.39 -6.86 -13.51
C ASN A 141 -11.06 -6.31 -14.08
N SER A 142 -10.71 -5.08 -13.75
CA SER A 142 -9.45 -4.44 -14.11
C SER A 142 -8.65 -4.11 -12.86
N VAL A 143 -7.32 -4.18 -12.98
CA VAL A 143 -6.39 -3.74 -11.95
C VAL A 143 -5.85 -2.38 -12.38
N ARG A 144 -5.97 -1.38 -11.51
CA ARG A 144 -5.37 -0.05 -11.65
C ARG A 144 -4.17 0.06 -10.73
N VAL A 145 -3.04 0.49 -11.28
CA VAL A 145 -1.76 0.65 -10.56
C VAL A 145 -1.08 2.02 -10.72
N PRO A 146 -1.81 3.16 -10.59
CA PRO A 146 -1.18 4.46 -10.76
C PRO A 146 -0.23 4.78 -9.60
N LEU A 147 0.73 5.67 -9.88
CA LEU A 147 1.53 6.31 -8.86
C LEU A 147 0.67 7.34 -8.10
N VAL A 148 0.76 7.28 -6.77
CA VAL A 148 0.12 8.23 -5.86
C VAL A 148 1.21 8.92 -5.05
N ALA A 149 1.20 10.24 -5.07
CA ALA A 149 2.04 11.07 -4.21
C ALA A 149 1.23 11.51 -2.99
N ILE A 150 1.78 11.31 -1.80
CA ILE A 150 1.21 11.78 -0.53
C ILE A 150 2.12 12.86 0.02
N HIS A 151 1.58 14.07 0.16
CA HIS A 151 2.20 15.13 0.94
C HIS A 151 1.61 15.12 2.35
N ILE A 152 2.47 14.94 3.37
CA ILE A 152 2.06 14.73 4.77
C ILE A 152 1.11 15.82 5.30
N ALA A 153 1.32 17.09 4.93
CA ALA A 153 0.43 18.19 5.28
C ALA A 153 -0.63 18.60 4.22
N GLN A 154 -0.34 18.48 2.92
CA GLN A 154 -1.21 19.03 1.86
C GLN A 154 -2.25 18.03 1.34
N GLY A 155 -1.98 16.72 1.44
CA GLY A 155 -2.89 15.65 1.03
C GLY A 155 -2.31 14.76 -0.06
N TYR A 156 -3.00 14.57 -1.18
CA TYR A 156 -2.62 13.59 -2.21
C TYR A 156 -2.62 14.16 -3.64
N ALA A 157 -1.94 13.47 -4.54
CA ALA A 157 -2.07 13.63 -5.98
C ALA A 157 -1.94 12.26 -6.67
N VAL A 158 -2.82 11.96 -7.62
CA VAL A 158 -2.69 10.80 -8.51
C VAL A 158 -1.94 11.24 -9.76
N LEU A 159 -0.84 10.55 -10.09
CA LEU A 159 0.02 10.98 -11.19
C LEU A 159 -0.56 10.52 -12.53
N PRO A 160 -0.83 11.42 -13.48
CA PRO A 160 -1.45 11.06 -14.75
C PRO A 160 -0.52 10.21 -15.61
N GLY A 161 -1.08 9.25 -16.35
CA GLY A 161 -0.33 8.40 -17.28
C GLY A 161 0.61 7.39 -16.62
N THR A 162 0.43 7.12 -15.32
CA THR A 162 1.31 6.21 -14.54
C THR A 162 0.65 4.86 -14.21
N ASN A 163 -0.50 4.56 -14.81
CA ASN A 163 -1.25 3.32 -14.59
C ASN A 163 -0.61 2.07 -15.23
N ASP A 164 0.55 2.23 -15.89
CA ASP A 164 1.32 1.12 -16.44
C ASP A 164 2.10 0.40 -15.31
N ALA A 165 2.11 -0.94 -15.34
CA ALA A 165 2.86 -1.76 -14.40
C ALA A 165 4.38 -1.50 -14.48
N ASP A 166 4.90 -1.09 -15.63
CA ASP A 166 6.32 -0.86 -15.87
C ASP A 166 6.79 0.55 -15.45
N VAL A 167 5.88 1.50 -15.24
CA VAL A 167 6.24 2.85 -14.78
C VAL A 167 6.72 2.80 -13.33
N TRP A 168 7.98 3.14 -13.07
CA TRP A 168 8.55 2.98 -11.72
C TRP A 168 8.47 4.24 -10.85
N LEU A 169 8.83 4.09 -9.56
CA LEU A 169 8.91 5.20 -8.61
C LEU A 169 9.90 6.26 -9.13
N PRO A 170 9.49 7.52 -9.25
CA PRO A 170 10.33 8.54 -9.85
C PRO A 170 11.47 8.96 -8.91
N GLU A 171 12.58 9.43 -9.50
CA GLU A 171 13.67 10.06 -8.73
C GLU A 171 13.21 11.36 -8.08
N ASN A 172 12.40 12.14 -8.80
CA ASN A 172 11.85 13.41 -8.34
C ASN A 172 10.36 13.48 -8.66
N VAL A 173 9.58 14.09 -7.79
CA VAL A 173 8.20 14.46 -8.12
C VAL A 173 8.21 15.63 -9.10
N PRO A 174 7.36 15.62 -10.16
CA PRO A 174 7.17 16.78 -11.02
C PRO A 174 6.96 18.07 -10.22
N SER A 175 7.64 19.15 -10.57
CA SER A 175 7.60 20.41 -9.82
C SER A 175 6.23 21.09 -9.83
N ASN A 176 5.33 20.65 -10.71
CA ASN A 176 4.00 21.20 -10.93
C ASN A 176 2.86 20.32 -10.38
N ILE A 177 3.13 19.44 -9.40
CA ILE A 177 2.05 18.67 -8.76
C ILE A 177 1.18 19.59 -7.90
N GLU A 178 -0.11 19.60 -8.20
CA GLU A 178 -1.15 20.18 -7.36
C GLU A 178 -1.68 19.11 -6.39
N PHE A 179 -1.44 19.30 -5.10
CA PHE A 179 -1.97 18.42 -4.07
C PHE A 179 -3.40 18.81 -3.70
N LYS A 180 -4.27 17.80 -3.64
CA LYS A 180 -5.64 17.93 -3.13
C LYS A 180 -5.66 17.56 -1.66
N LYS A 181 -6.53 18.23 -0.88
CA LYS A 181 -6.77 17.87 0.52
C LYS A 181 -7.15 16.40 0.61
N TYR A 182 -6.62 15.71 1.61
CA TYR A 182 -6.87 14.29 1.77
C TYR A 182 -8.35 13.96 2.01
N ASN A 183 -8.89 13.12 1.13
CA ASN A 183 -10.20 12.49 1.22
C ASN A 183 -10.11 11.11 0.58
N GLU A 184 -10.28 10.06 1.39
CA GLU A 184 -10.12 8.68 0.92
C GLU A 184 -11.07 8.32 -0.22
N ALA A 185 -12.34 8.72 -0.15
CA ALA A 185 -13.32 8.38 -1.18
C ALA A 185 -13.00 9.04 -2.53
N GLU A 186 -12.53 10.29 -2.50
CA GLU A 186 -12.13 11.03 -3.71
C GLU A 186 -10.83 10.47 -4.29
N LEU A 187 -9.84 10.16 -3.45
CA LEU A 187 -8.59 9.52 -3.87
C LEU A 187 -8.85 8.18 -4.57
N ILE A 188 -9.67 7.31 -3.97
CA ILE A 188 -10.01 6.01 -4.58
C ILE A 188 -10.73 6.21 -5.92
N LYS A 189 -11.67 7.16 -5.99
CA LYS A 189 -12.34 7.49 -7.24
C LYS A 189 -11.34 7.96 -8.31
N GLU A 190 -10.36 8.78 -7.95
CA GLU A 190 -9.34 9.25 -8.90
C GLU A 190 -8.41 8.12 -9.37
N ILE A 191 -7.98 7.24 -8.48
CA ILE A 191 -7.18 6.06 -8.83
C ILE A 191 -7.92 5.18 -9.84
N CYS A 192 -9.22 4.94 -9.62
CA CYS A 192 -10.04 4.14 -10.51
C CYS A 192 -10.23 4.75 -11.91
N ASN A 193 -10.14 6.08 -12.02
CA ASN A 193 -10.31 6.84 -13.27
C ASN A 193 -8.99 7.19 -13.97
N ALA A 194 -7.84 6.81 -13.39
CA ALA A 194 -6.49 7.12 -13.90
C ALA A 194 -6.02 6.21 -15.04
#